data_AF-A0A088SQF6-F1
#
_entry.id   AF-A0A088SQF6-F1
#
_cell.length_a   1.000
_cell.length_b   1.000
_cell.length_c   1.000
_cell.angle_alpha   90.00
_cell.angle_beta   90.00
_cell.angle_gamma   90.00
#
_symmetry.space_group_name_H-M   'P 1'
#
loop_
_entity.id
_entity.type
_entity.pdbx_description
1 polymer ?
#
loop_
_entity_poly.entity_id
_entity_poly.type
_entity_poly.pdbx_seq_one_letter_code
_entity_poly.pdbx_strand_id
1 'polypeptide(L)'
;FFVFKDGGKEEKKKSPTSSPVRCYFVRMESSWAMDEDKPYILSDKLTHEARTIFMHAHTVSSLAKYMIRFSLILSKTIKLDIDLTSVNVKQIEDIPCMDENGNIVYDEDGKPKIHTDGTGFISEDLAMKCPGNIYKGNCLIPGDIQKVLDGFGILESDSSSRQCRSCSAEPPLLIQFRLFKDGSAVKGTLLTDKQLPRNTILIRPSMIKVEVDPSISYIQSCNSLEVVGTSNRPKRTFLSRNLVALLHYGGVPKEYFLELLMNALDDAQNVHYNKQAALRVALKYGDMDDFLVARMILCGIPLSEPYLQSRLLVLMREEMKALKEGKLPVSECYHLMGTVDPTGTLKPNEVCIILENGHVSGDVLVYRHPGLHFGDIHILTATYVKGLDKIVGNSKYAIFFSTKGPRSLADEMAGGDFDGDMYWVSRNPQLLKYFKASKPWVRTAPSIKVTQSKPTQFSSTELERELFDQFLINRFMPSYTIGTAADCWLMYMDRLLTLGDECAEQKQLLREKILELVDIYYDALDASKSGLKIEVPSELKPDQFPNFMEKKYLDKDKEYESKSIFGLIYEKVKLSQIDDPPSEIWQLPC
;
A
#
# COMPACT_ATOMS: atom_id res chain seq x y z
N PHE A 1 30.16 3.47 1.50
CA PHE A 1 28.71 3.71 1.67
C PHE A 1 28.05 3.52 0.31
N PHE A 2 27.03 2.67 0.18
CA PHE A 2 26.44 2.39 -1.13
C PHE A 2 25.06 3.01 -1.31
N VAL A 3 24.15 2.79 -0.35
CA VAL A 3 22.77 3.29 -0.39
C VAL A 3 22.18 3.31 1.01
N PHE A 4 21.15 4.13 1.26
CA PHE A 4 20.33 4.05 2.45
C PHE A 4 18.83 4.03 2.11
N LYS A 5 18.01 3.54 3.03
CA LYS A 5 16.55 3.45 2.89
C LYS A 5 15.86 3.53 4.25
N ASP A 6 14.64 4.06 4.32
CA ASP A 6 13.82 3.98 5.55
C ASP A 6 13.64 2.50 5.97
N GLY A 7 13.91 2.19 7.23
CA GLY A 7 13.81 0.86 7.84
C GLY A 7 12.38 0.34 7.99
N GLY A 8 11.38 1.18 7.70
CA GLY A 8 9.97 0.81 7.67
C GLY A 8 9.28 0.82 9.04
N LYS A 9 7.95 0.56 9.04
CA LYS A 9 7.10 0.64 10.25
C LYS A 9 7.46 -0.36 11.36
N GLU A 10 8.06 -1.50 11.02
CA GLU A 10 8.37 -2.57 11.99
C GLU A 10 9.59 -2.26 12.87
N GLU A 11 10.62 -1.59 12.34
CA GLU A 11 11.78 -1.19 13.14
C GLU A 11 11.49 -0.01 14.05
N LYS A 12 10.66 0.95 13.58
CA LYS A 12 10.21 2.11 14.39
C LYS A 12 9.51 1.73 15.70
N LYS A 13 9.06 0.47 15.85
CA LYS A 13 8.41 -0.06 17.06
C LYS A 13 9.36 -0.81 18.02
N LYS A 14 10.58 -1.18 17.61
CA LYS A 14 11.45 -2.11 18.37
C LYS A 14 12.33 -1.43 19.42
N SER A 15 12.80 -0.20 19.22
CA SER A 15 13.37 0.62 20.31
C SER A 15 13.39 2.13 19.97
N PRO A 16 13.33 3.02 20.97
CA PRO A 16 13.51 4.47 20.77
C PRO A 16 14.89 4.86 20.24
N THR A 17 15.87 3.95 20.33
CA THR A 17 17.26 4.13 19.86
C THR A 17 17.51 3.52 18.49
N SER A 18 16.55 2.76 17.95
CA SER A 18 16.66 2.18 16.61
C SER A 18 16.40 3.26 15.57
N SER A 19 17.39 3.50 14.71
CA SER A 19 17.27 4.52 13.68
C SER A 19 16.21 4.14 12.66
N PRO A 20 15.40 5.09 12.18
CA PRO A 20 14.42 4.85 11.13
C PRO A 20 15.06 4.60 9.76
N VAL A 21 16.39 4.60 9.62
CA VAL A 21 17.09 4.49 8.34
C VAL A 21 18.17 3.42 8.40
N ARG A 22 18.11 2.49 7.44
CA ARG A 22 19.12 1.47 7.20
C ARG A 22 20.16 1.97 6.22
N CYS A 23 21.43 1.78 6.57
CA CYS A 23 22.58 2.10 5.74
C CYS A 23 23.21 0.81 5.22
N TYR A 24 23.50 0.77 3.92
CA TYR A 24 24.03 -0.41 3.25
C TYR A 24 25.45 -0.15 2.74
N PHE A 25 26.33 -1.09 3.04
CA PHE A 25 27.69 -1.18 2.52
C PHE A 25 27.77 -2.44 1.67
N VAL A 26 28.41 -2.33 0.51
CA VAL A 26 28.62 -3.45 -0.40
C VAL A 26 30.09 -3.78 -0.41
N ARG A 27 30.42 -5.07 -0.24
CA ARG A 27 31.78 -5.56 -0.43
C ARG A 27 32.08 -5.60 -1.93
N MET A 28 32.97 -4.72 -2.39
CA MET A 28 33.38 -4.66 -3.79
C MET A 28 34.63 -5.51 -4.07
N GLU A 29 35.42 -5.80 -3.04
CA GLU A 29 36.65 -6.60 -3.10
C GLU A 29 36.84 -7.37 -1.77
N SER A 30 37.63 -8.45 -1.79
CA SER A 30 38.02 -9.18 -0.59
C SER A 30 39.43 -9.76 -0.76
N SER A 31 40.32 -9.48 0.19
CA SER A 31 41.68 -10.03 0.25
C SER A 31 41.75 -11.34 1.07
N TRP A 32 40.63 -12.02 1.23
CA TRP A 32 40.53 -13.25 2.01
C TRP A 32 40.72 -14.46 1.10
N ALA A 33 41.66 -15.34 1.43
CA ALA A 33 42.06 -16.47 0.58
C ALA A 33 40.89 -17.38 0.14
N MET A 34 39.84 -17.52 0.96
CA MET A 34 38.65 -18.32 0.60
C MET A 34 37.71 -17.65 -0.41
N ASP A 35 37.97 -16.40 -0.75
CA ASP A 35 37.16 -15.58 -1.65
C ASP A 35 37.92 -15.18 -2.93
N GLU A 36 39.18 -15.64 -3.11
CA GLU A 36 40.02 -15.33 -4.28
C GLU A 36 39.41 -15.81 -5.61
N ASP A 37 38.70 -16.94 -5.60
CA ASP A 37 38.07 -17.51 -6.80
C ASP A 37 36.67 -16.93 -7.10
N LYS A 38 36.16 -15.98 -6.29
CA LYS A 38 34.81 -15.43 -6.48
C LYS A 38 34.85 -14.15 -7.31
N PRO A 39 34.20 -14.09 -8.49
CA PRO A 39 34.15 -12.87 -9.28
C PRO A 39 33.27 -11.81 -8.60
N TYR A 40 33.86 -10.70 -8.16
CA TYR A 40 33.12 -9.53 -7.69
C TYR A 40 32.77 -8.65 -8.89
N ILE A 41 31.48 -8.56 -9.23
CA ILE A 41 31.01 -7.74 -10.36
C ILE A 41 31.32 -6.23 -10.21
N LEU A 42 31.68 -5.79 -9.00
CA LEU A 42 32.02 -4.40 -8.67
C LEU A 42 33.51 -4.19 -8.39
N SER A 43 34.38 -5.19 -8.63
CA SER A 43 35.83 -5.04 -8.40
C SER A 43 36.40 -3.87 -9.21
N ASP A 44 37.41 -3.21 -8.65
CA ASP A 44 38.16 -2.11 -9.29
C ASP A 44 37.31 -0.89 -9.68
N LYS A 45 36.08 -0.77 -9.17
CA LYS A 45 35.18 0.36 -9.43
C LYS A 45 35.13 1.29 -8.25
N LEU A 46 35.12 2.58 -8.54
CA LEU A 46 34.73 3.60 -7.56
C LEU A 46 33.24 3.44 -7.24
N THR A 47 32.83 3.92 -6.07
CA THR A 47 31.44 3.74 -5.60
C THR A 47 30.42 4.31 -6.60
N HIS A 48 30.67 5.49 -7.17
CA HIS A 48 29.77 6.08 -8.15
C HIS A 48 29.67 5.25 -9.44
N GLU A 49 30.79 4.69 -9.93
CA GLU A 49 30.81 3.79 -11.10
C GLU A 49 30.10 2.46 -10.81
N ALA A 50 30.25 1.95 -9.59
CA ALA A 50 29.52 0.76 -9.16
C ALA A 50 28.00 0.98 -9.14
N ARG A 51 27.53 2.20 -8.85
CA ARG A 51 26.10 2.54 -8.91
C ARG A 51 25.57 2.58 -10.35
N THR A 52 26.37 3.04 -11.33
CA THR A 52 25.92 3.15 -12.73
C THR A 52 25.62 1.81 -13.39
N ILE A 53 26.20 0.72 -12.89
CA ILE A 53 25.87 -0.66 -13.33
C ILE A 53 24.39 -0.99 -13.12
N PHE A 54 23.76 -0.45 -12.08
CA PHE A 54 22.34 -0.72 -11.80
C PHE A 54 21.43 0.29 -12.48
N MET A 55 21.77 1.58 -12.38
CA MET A 55 21.05 2.66 -13.05
C MET A 55 21.90 3.94 -13.08
N HIS A 56 21.62 4.82 -14.03
CA HIS A 56 22.27 6.12 -14.20
C HIS A 56 21.68 7.16 -13.24
N ALA A 57 21.69 6.86 -11.93
CA ALA A 57 21.01 7.64 -10.89
C ALA A 57 21.46 9.11 -10.82
N HIS A 58 22.61 9.48 -11.39
CA HIS A 58 23.08 10.86 -11.48
C HIS A 58 22.24 11.72 -12.44
N THR A 59 21.44 11.14 -13.34
CA THR A 59 20.56 11.88 -14.27
C THR A 59 19.32 12.46 -13.59
N VAL A 60 19.02 12.09 -12.34
CA VAL A 60 17.84 12.59 -11.64
C VAL A 60 17.88 14.10 -11.41
N SER A 61 16.71 14.70 -11.27
CA SER A 61 16.57 16.16 -11.18
C SER A 61 17.13 16.80 -9.92
N SER A 62 17.42 16.03 -8.86
CA SER A 62 17.97 16.55 -7.59
C SER A 62 18.62 15.48 -6.74
N LEU A 63 19.54 15.87 -5.86
CA LEU A 63 20.18 14.94 -4.92
C LEU A 63 19.19 14.22 -4.00
N ALA A 64 18.13 14.91 -3.54
CA ALA A 64 17.10 14.29 -2.71
C ALA A 64 16.43 13.09 -3.41
N LYS A 65 16.31 13.12 -4.74
CA LYS A 65 15.78 12.00 -5.52
C LYS A 65 16.80 10.89 -5.72
N TYR A 66 18.10 11.17 -5.69
CA TYR A 66 19.15 10.21 -6.02
C TYR A 66 19.02 8.93 -5.20
N MET A 67 19.07 9.02 -3.87
CA MET A 67 19.01 7.83 -3.00
C MET A 67 17.62 7.20 -2.98
N ILE A 68 16.55 7.99 -3.12
CA ILE A 68 15.19 7.46 -3.22
C ILE A 68 15.05 6.58 -4.47
N ARG A 69 15.55 7.03 -5.62
CA ARG A 69 15.52 6.25 -6.86
C ARG A 69 16.50 5.08 -6.81
N PHE A 70 17.72 5.30 -6.32
CA PHE A 70 18.72 4.25 -6.22
C PHE A 70 18.29 3.13 -5.26
N SER A 71 17.53 3.45 -4.20
CA SER A 71 16.97 2.44 -3.26
C SER A 71 15.95 1.47 -3.90
N LEU A 72 15.56 1.68 -5.16
CA LEU A 72 14.73 0.73 -5.91
C LEU A 72 15.42 -0.64 -6.04
N ILE A 73 16.76 -0.70 -6.07
CA ILE A 73 17.53 -1.98 -6.09
C ILE A 73 17.39 -2.78 -4.79
N LEU A 74 16.92 -2.14 -3.71
CA LEU A 74 16.64 -2.77 -2.42
C LEU A 74 15.16 -3.16 -2.28
N SER A 75 14.41 -3.20 -3.38
CA SER A 75 13.04 -3.71 -3.37
C SER A 75 13.07 -5.22 -3.15
N LYS A 76 12.13 -5.74 -2.35
CA LYS A 76 11.92 -7.18 -2.27
C LYS A 76 11.17 -7.60 -3.54
N THR A 77 11.85 -8.29 -4.43
CA THR A 77 11.35 -8.64 -5.76
C THR A 77 11.68 -10.07 -6.14
N ILE A 78 10.93 -10.61 -7.11
CA ILE A 78 11.25 -11.84 -7.82
C ILE A 78 11.69 -11.44 -9.23
N LYS A 79 12.94 -11.74 -9.60
CA LYS A 79 13.43 -11.53 -10.96
C LYS A 79 12.73 -12.53 -11.90
N LEU A 80 12.13 -12.03 -12.97
CA LEU A 80 11.57 -12.88 -14.02
C LEU A 80 12.69 -13.46 -14.87
N ASP A 81 12.60 -14.76 -15.14
CA ASP A 81 13.52 -15.47 -16.01
C ASP A 81 13.15 -15.21 -17.48
N ILE A 82 13.60 -14.05 -17.97
CA ILE A 82 13.40 -13.60 -19.35
C ILE A 82 14.69 -13.02 -19.92
N ASP A 83 14.92 -13.28 -21.21
CA ASP A 83 15.97 -12.61 -21.97
C ASP A 83 15.48 -11.23 -22.44
N LEU A 84 15.89 -10.19 -21.73
CA LEU A 84 15.51 -8.81 -22.03
C LEU A 84 16.06 -8.29 -23.37
N THR A 85 17.04 -8.96 -23.99
CA THR A 85 17.52 -8.58 -25.33
C THR A 85 16.49 -8.91 -26.41
N SER A 86 15.69 -9.96 -26.18
CA SER A 86 14.58 -10.38 -27.05
C SER A 86 13.26 -9.63 -26.79
N VAL A 87 13.19 -8.85 -25.70
CA VAL A 87 11.99 -8.14 -25.27
C VAL A 87 11.93 -6.73 -25.86
N ASN A 88 10.85 -6.46 -26.57
CA ASN A 88 10.56 -5.17 -27.18
C ASN A 88 9.89 -4.24 -26.16
N VAL A 89 10.71 -3.40 -25.50
CA VAL A 89 10.23 -2.36 -24.61
C VAL A 89 9.99 -1.10 -25.43
N LYS A 90 8.73 -0.67 -25.54
CA LYS A 90 8.35 0.55 -26.26
C LYS A 90 7.75 1.58 -25.30
N GLN A 91 7.99 2.84 -25.60
CA GLN A 91 7.37 3.94 -24.88
C GLN A 91 6.07 4.38 -25.60
N ILE A 92 5.02 4.64 -24.82
CA ILE A 92 3.73 5.19 -25.26
C ILE A 92 3.37 6.42 -24.41
N GLU A 93 2.66 7.38 -25.00
CA GLU A 93 2.37 8.68 -24.37
C GLU A 93 1.34 8.59 -23.25
N ASP A 94 1.62 9.21 -22.10
CA ASP A 94 0.64 9.37 -21.02
C ASP A 94 -0.63 10.09 -21.52
N ILE A 95 -1.79 9.70 -21.01
CA ILE A 95 -3.07 10.31 -21.38
C ILE A 95 -3.28 11.57 -20.52
N PRO A 96 -3.33 12.78 -21.11
CA PRO A 96 -3.54 14.00 -20.34
C PRO A 96 -4.98 14.11 -19.82
N CYS A 97 -5.14 14.76 -18.69
CA CYS A 97 -6.44 15.19 -18.19
C CYS A 97 -6.95 16.37 -19.03
N MET A 98 -8.25 16.38 -19.33
CA MET A 98 -8.86 17.39 -20.20
C MET A 98 -10.03 18.08 -19.50
N ASP A 99 -10.15 19.39 -19.68
CA ASP A 99 -11.31 20.17 -19.24
C ASP A 99 -12.54 19.90 -20.13
N GLU A 100 -13.67 20.52 -19.79
CA GLU A 100 -14.93 20.39 -20.55
C GLU A 100 -14.82 20.91 -22.00
N ASN A 101 -13.81 21.74 -22.30
CA ASN A 101 -13.56 22.30 -23.63
C ASN A 101 -12.51 21.49 -24.41
N GLY A 102 -11.94 20.42 -23.83
CA GLY A 102 -10.90 19.60 -24.44
C GLY A 102 -9.47 20.13 -24.30
N ASN A 103 -9.23 21.12 -23.45
CA ASN A 103 -7.88 21.64 -23.18
C ASN A 103 -7.18 20.79 -22.11
N ILE A 104 -5.85 20.67 -22.22
CA ILE A 104 -5.02 19.98 -21.22
C ILE A 104 -5.08 20.74 -19.90
N VAL A 105 -5.37 20.02 -18.81
CA VAL A 105 -5.34 20.55 -17.45
C VAL A 105 -3.93 20.45 -16.89
N TYR A 106 -3.43 21.55 -16.32
CA TYR A 106 -2.13 21.61 -15.68
C TYR A 106 -2.27 21.65 -14.16
N ASP A 107 -1.29 21.09 -13.46
CA ASP A 107 -1.14 21.22 -12.01
C ASP A 107 -0.61 22.61 -11.62
N GLU A 108 -0.57 22.84 -10.31
CA GLU A 108 -0.14 24.09 -9.70
C GLU A 108 1.36 24.37 -9.98
N ASP A 109 2.12 23.35 -10.38
CA ASP A 109 3.53 23.44 -10.76
C ASP A 109 3.75 23.65 -12.27
N GLY A 110 2.68 23.68 -13.08
CA GLY A 110 2.71 23.87 -14.53
C GLY A 110 2.94 22.60 -15.35
N LYS A 111 2.77 21.40 -14.76
CA LYS A 111 2.87 20.12 -15.47
C LYS A 111 1.49 19.62 -15.87
N PRO A 112 1.35 18.93 -17.01
CA PRO A 112 0.07 18.35 -17.40
C PRO A 112 -0.36 17.28 -16.39
N LYS A 113 -1.60 17.37 -15.89
CA LYS A 113 -2.22 16.29 -15.12
C LYS A 113 -2.47 15.12 -16.06
N ILE A 114 -2.27 13.89 -15.59
CA ILE A 114 -2.38 12.68 -16.42
C ILE A 114 -3.29 11.64 -15.77
N HIS A 115 -3.99 10.88 -16.61
CA HIS A 115 -4.83 9.76 -16.20
C HIS A 115 -4.04 8.47 -15.99
N THR A 116 -2.84 8.34 -16.57
CA THR A 116 -2.11 7.06 -16.67
C THR A 116 -0.86 6.96 -15.80
N ASP A 117 -0.75 7.78 -14.76
CA ASP A 117 0.48 7.84 -13.94
C ASP A 117 0.84 6.47 -13.38
N GLY A 118 1.97 5.91 -13.83
CA GLY A 118 2.52 4.69 -13.28
C GLY A 118 2.00 3.38 -13.87
N THR A 119 1.19 3.39 -14.94
CA THR A 119 0.65 2.13 -15.54
C THR A 119 0.93 1.97 -17.03
N GLY A 120 1.29 0.76 -17.44
CA GLY A 120 1.62 0.37 -18.80
C GLY A 120 1.06 -1.01 -19.16
N PHE A 121 1.61 -1.66 -20.18
CA PHE A 121 1.10 -2.94 -20.68
C PHE A 121 2.20 -3.99 -20.86
N ILE A 122 1.81 -5.26 -20.75
CA ILE A 122 2.68 -6.41 -21.00
C ILE A 122 1.94 -7.44 -21.85
N SER A 123 2.65 -8.05 -22.80
CA SER A 123 2.09 -9.12 -23.62
C SER A 123 1.80 -10.37 -22.79
N GLU A 124 0.74 -11.09 -23.16
CA GLU A 124 0.28 -12.29 -22.45
C GLU A 124 1.40 -13.32 -22.23
N ASP A 125 2.26 -13.53 -23.24
CA ASP A 125 3.33 -14.53 -23.18
C ASP A 125 4.44 -14.20 -22.16
N LEU A 126 4.69 -12.92 -21.90
CA LEU A 126 5.60 -12.50 -20.83
C LEU A 126 4.90 -12.53 -19.49
N ALA A 127 3.63 -12.10 -19.42
CA ALA A 127 2.84 -12.13 -18.19
C ALA A 127 2.67 -13.56 -17.65
N MET A 128 2.54 -14.56 -18.54
CA MET A 128 2.45 -15.97 -18.17
C MET A 128 3.71 -16.51 -17.47
N LYS A 129 4.87 -15.89 -17.69
CA LYS A 129 6.11 -16.25 -16.97
C LYS A 129 6.14 -15.70 -15.54
N CYS A 130 5.21 -14.81 -15.20
CA CYS A 130 5.08 -14.28 -13.86
C CYS A 130 4.49 -15.35 -12.92
N PRO A 131 5.12 -15.64 -11.77
CA PRO A 131 4.48 -16.44 -10.75
C PRO A 131 3.19 -15.76 -10.28
N GLY A 132 2.10 -16.52 -10.15
CA GLY A 132 0.87 -16.01 -9.54
C GLY A 132 1.03 -15.74 -8.04
N ASN A 133 0.12 -14.96 -7.46
CA ASN A 133 0.01 -14.73 -6.01
C ASN A 133 1.24 -14.07 -5.35
N ILE A 134 1.96 -13.20 -6.06
CA ILE A 134 3.10 -12.48 -5.47
C ILE A 134 2.61 -11.29 -4.66
N TYR A 135 3.12 -11.14 -3.44
CA TYR A 135 2.95 -9.95 -2.61
C TYR A 135 4.24 -9.63 -1.87
N LYS A 136 4.74 -8.40 -2.06
CA LYS A 136 5.99 -7.90 -1.47
C LYS A 136 7.19 -8.83 -1.74
N GLY A 137 7.26 -9.38 -2.96
CA GLY A 137 8.33 -10.27 -3.40
C GLY A 137 8.24 -11.71 -2.87
N ASN A 138 7.13 -12.08 -2.20
CA ASN A 138 6.90 -13.44 -1.70
C ASN A 138 5.65 -14.05 -2.37
N CYS A 139 5.67 -15.36 -2.63
CA CYS A 139 4.48 -16.08 -3.08
C CYS A 139 3.54 -16.32 -1.88
N LEU A 140 2.31 -15.80 -1.95
CA LEU A 140 1.29 -15.97 -0.94
C LEU A 140 0.63 -17.34 -1.12
N ILE A 141 0.81 -18.20 -0.12
CA ILE A 141 0.11 -19.48 0.14
C ILE A 141 0.76 -20.73 -0.49
N PRO A 142 1.17 -21.72 0.34
CA PRO A 142 1.40 -23.09 -0.10
C PRO A 142 0.09 -23.67 -0.66
N GLY A 143 0.09 -24.17 -1.89
CA GLY A 143 -1.09 -24.63 -2.64
C GLY A 143 -1.94 -25.75 -2.00
N ASP A 144 -1.59 -26.20 -0.81
CA ASP A 144 -2.33 -27.21 -0.04
C ASP A 144 -3.43 -26.59 0.83
N ILE A 145 -3.26 -25.37 1.35
CA ILE A 145 -4.29 -24.71 2.19
C ILE A 145 -5.44 -24.19 1.33
N GLN A 146 -5.14 -23.65 0.16
CA GLN A 146 -6.16 -23.15 -0.79
C GLN A 146 -7.14 -24.27 -1.17
N LYS A 147 -6.61 -25.46 -1.50
CA LYS A 147 -7.43 -26.65 -1.81
C LYS A 147 -8.31 -27.12 -0.65
N VAL A 148 -7.83 -27.00 0.58
CA VAL A 148 -8.62 -27.37 1.77
C VAL A 148 -9.73 -26.35 1.99
N LEU A 149 -9.46 -25.05 1.85
CA LEU A 149 -10.47 -24.00 1.98
C LEU A 149 -11.57 -24.11 0.91
N ASP A 150 -11.19 -24.46 -0.32
CA ASP A 150 -12.12 -24.67 -1.43
C ASP A 150 -12.91 -25.99 -1.25
N GLY A 151 -12.33 -27.03 -0.65
CA GLY A 151 -12.98 -28.33 -0.39
C GLY A 151 -14.02 -28.34 0.74
N PHE A 152 -13.96 -27.40 1.69
CA PHE A 152 -14.92 -27.30 2.80
C PHE A 152 -16.13 -26.40 2.49
N GLY A 153 -16.28 -25.87 1.27
CA GLY A 153 -17.42 -25.03 0.88
C GLY A 153 -17.53 -23.70 1.65
N ILE A 154 -16.44 -23.26 2.30
CA ILE A 154 -16.36 -21.94 2.96
C ILE A 154 -16.08 -20.83 1.92
N LEU A 155 -15.68 -21.22 0.71
CA LEU A 155 -15.60 -20.42 -0.50
C LEU A 155 -16.20 -21.25 -1.64
N GLU A 156 -17.10 -20.66 -2.43
CA GLU A 156 -17.73 -21.35 -3.57
C GLU A 156 -16.69 -21.83 -4.59
N SER A 157 -16.96 -23.02 -5.12
CA SER A 157 -16.10 -23.96 -5.85
C SER A 157 -15.58 -23.47 -7.21
N ASP A 158 -14.36 -23.88 -7.60
CA ASP A 158 -14.20 -25.05 -8.48
C ASP A 158 -12.76 -25.61 -8.52
N SER A 159 -12.66 -26.83 -9.04
CA SER A 159 -11.57 -27.79 -8.87
C SER A 159 -10.69 -27.94 -10.11
N SER A 160 -9.36 -27.93 -9.95
CA SER A 160 -8.42 -28.75 -10.77
C SER A 160 -6.94 -28.70 -10.28
N SER A 161 -6.36 -29.90 -10.12
CA SER A 161 -4.94 -30.35 -10.17
C SER A 161 -3.80 -29.41 -9.72
N ARG A 162 -3.05 -29.70 -8.64
CA ARG A 162 -1.82 -30.56 -8.55
C ARG A 162 -0.61 -30.09 -9.40
N GLN A 163 0.20 -29.17 -8.88
CA GLN A 163 1.66 -29.29 -8.65
C GLN A 163 2.27 -27.91 -8.34
N CYS A 164 3.14 -27.86 -7.33
CA CYS A 164 3.94 -26.67 -7.00
C CYS A 164 5.07 -26.54 -8.03
N ARG A 165 4.72 -26.06 -9.23
CA ARG A 165 5.61 -25.54 -10.30
C ARG A 165 4.89 -24.78 -11.42
N SER A 166 3.58 -24.59 -11.38
CA SER A 166 2.84 -24.07 -12.53
C SER A 166 2.72 -22.53 -12.52
N CYS A 167 3.11 -21.88 -13.62
CA CYS A 167 2.38 -20.72 -14.13
C CYS A 167 0.89 -20.96 -13.87
N SER A 168 0.17 -20.02 -13.25
CA SER A 168 -1.28 -20.09 -13.26
C SER A 168 -1.76 -20.29 -14.70
N ALA A 169 -2.81 -21.07 -14.92
CA ALA A 169 -3.34 -21.30 -16.28
C ALA A 169 -3.67 -19.97 -17.00
N GLU A 170 -3.90 -18.92 -16.22
CA GLU A 170 -4.12 -17.56 -16.66
C GLU A 170 -3.07 -16.63 -16.04
N PRO A 171 -2.59 -15.62 -16.78
CA PRO A 171 -1.61 -14.68 -16.26
C PRO A 171 -2.25 -13.75 -15.20
N PRO A 172 -1.46 -13.20 -14.26
CA PRO A 172 -1.95 -12.13 -13.40
C PRO A 172 -2.45 -10.95 -14.25
N LEU A 173 -3.57 -10.34 -13.84
CA LEU A 173 -4.16 -9.20 -14.53
C LEU A 173 -3.23 -7.98 -14.50
N LEU A 174 -2.71 -7.66 -13.31
CA LEU A 174 -1.74 -6.58 -13.09
C LEU A 174 -0.46 -7.10 -12.44
N ILE A 175 0.67 -6.56 -12.87
CA ILE A 175 1.99 -6.85 -12.32
C ILE A 175 2.65 -5.55 -11.88
N GLN A 176 2.84 -5.37 -10.58
CA GLN A 176 3.70 -4.30 -10.07
C GLN A 176 5.15 -4.70 -10.26
N PHE A 177 5.93 -3.87 -10.95
CA PHE A 177 7.27 -4.24 -11.41
C PHE A 177 8.31 -3.15 -11.21
N ARG A 178 9.58 -3.54 -11.25
CA ARG A 178 10.75 -2.70 -11.49
C ARG A 178 11.46 -3.24 -12.73
N LEU A 179 11.81 -2.36 -13.65
CA LEU A 179 12.61 -2.71 -14.82
C LEU A 179 13.89 -1.89 -14.78
N PHE A 180 15.02 -2.58 -14.78
CA PHE A 180 16.34 -2.01 -14.99
C PHE A 180 16.79 -2.42 -16.39
N LYS A 181 17.04 -1.45 -17.26
CA LYS A 181 17.45 -1.70 -18.64
C LYS A 181 18.35 -0.59 -19.15
N ASP A 182 19.57 -0.94 -19.54
CA ASP A 182 20.53 -0.05 -20.20
C ASP A 182 20.77 1.24 -19.39
N GLY A 183 20.85 1.10 -18.06
CA GLY A 183 21.00 2.21 -17.11
C GLY A 183 19.71 2.96 -16.74
N SER A 184 18.59 2.72 -17.42
CA SER A 184 17.28 3.26 -17.01
C SER A 184 16.68 2.47 -15.85
N ALA A 185 15.84 3.15 -15.05
CA ALA A 185 15.02 2.50 -14.03
C ALA A 185 13.55 2.91 -14.18
N VAL A 186 12.69 1.93 -14.43
CA VAL A 186 11.25 2.10 -14.63
C VAL A 186 10.49 1.43 -13.48
N LYS A 187 9.48 2.13 -12.95
CA LYS A 187 8.61 1.66 -11.87
C LYS A 187 7.15 1.90 -12.26
N GLY A 188 6.33 0.87 -12.10
CA GLY A 188 4.89 1.00 -12.29
C GLY A 188 4.14 -0.32 -12.13
N THR A 189 2.96 -0.37 -12.71
CA THR A 189 2.18 -1.58 -12.98
C THR A 189 2.12 -1.87 -14.48
N LEU A 190 2.00 -3.14 -14.85
CA LEU A 190 1.73 -3.59 -16.22
C LEU A 190 0.41 -4.34 -16.24
N LEU A 191 -0.52 -3.89 -17.08
CA LEU A 191 -1.74 -4.59 -17.41
C LEU A 191 -1.45 -5.63 -18.49
N THR A 192 -1.89 -6.87 -18.25
CA THR A 192 -1.79 -7.92 -19.25
C THR A 192 -2.75 -7.63 -20.42
N ASP A 193 -2.19 -7.51 -21.62
CA ASP A 193 -2.93 -7.29 -22.86
C ASP A 193 -2.63 -8.42 -23.87
N LYS A 194 -3.68 -9.20 -24.16
CA LYS A 194 -3.65 -10.36 -25.06
C LYS A 194 -3.54 -9.99 -26.54
N GLN A 195 -3.81 -8.73 -26.88
CA GLN A 195 -3.71 -8.23 -28.24
C GLN A 195 -2.30 -7.75 -28.57
N LEU A 196 -1.43 -7.60 -27.57
CA LEU A 196 -0.05 -7.19 -27.81
C LEU A 196 0.74 -8.28 -28.54
N PRO A 197 1.62 -7.89 -29.47
CA PRO A 197 2.59 -8.82 -30.03
C PRO A 197 3.43 -9.47 -28.93
N ARG A 198 3.82 -10.72 -29.16
CA ARG A 198 4.68 -11.47 -28.25
C ARG A 198 5.95 -10.70 -27.87
N ASN A 199 6.47 -10.95 -26.66
CA ASN A 199 7.66 -10.29 -26.11
C ASN A 199 7.58 -8.74 -26.09
N THR A 200 6.41 -8.15 -25.84
CA THR A 200 6.24 -6.68 -25.83
C THR A 200 5.93 -6.17 -24.44
N ILE A 201 6.58 -5.07 -24.05
CA ILE A 201 6.26 -4.26 -22.87
C ILE A 201 6.06 -2.82 -23.34
N LEU A 202 4.95 -2.21 -22.96
CA LEU A 202 4.67 -0.79 -23.20
C LEU A 202 4.79 -0.02 -21.88
N ILE A 203 5.67 0.98 -21.85
CA ILE A 203 5.90 1.84 -20.69
C ILE A 203 5.53 3.29 -21.02
N ARG A 204 5.33 4.12 -20.00
CA ARG A 204 4.98 5.54 -20.13
C ARG A 204 6.06 6.45 -19.55
N PRO A 205 6.17 7.71 -20.00
CA PRO A 205 7.06 8.70 -19.39
C PRO A 205 6.94 8.77 -17.86
N SER A 206 5.70 8.77 -17.34
CA SER A 206 5.41 8.78 -15.90
C SER A 206 6.05 7.63 -15.11
N MET A 207 6.30 6.49 -15.76
CA MET A 207 6.90 5.29 -15.14
C MET A 207 8.43 5.36 -15.05
N ILE A 208 9.08 6.18 -15.88
CA ILE A 208 10.54 6.30 -15.92
C ILE A 208 10.99 7.16 -14.73
N LYS A 209 11.77 6.57 -13.83
CA LYS A 209 12.24 7.25 -12.61
C LYS A 209 13.70 7.67 -12.70
N VAL A 210 14.48 7.01 -13.55
CA VAL A 210 15.87 7.34 -13.89
C VAL A 210 16.06 7.16 -15.40
N GLU A 211 16.57 8.20 -16.04
CA GLU A 211 16.84 8.24 -17.49
C GLU A 211 18.22 7.67 -17.81
N VAL A 212 18.37 7.16 -19.03
CA VAL A 212 19.67 6.74 -19.56
C VAL A 212 20.51 7.98 -19.85
N ASP A 213 21.70 8.05 -19.24
CA ASP A 213 22.78 8.92 -19.72
C ASP A 213 23.48 8.32 -20.96
N PRO A 214 23.36 8.95 -22.15
CA PRO A 214 24.00 8.44 -23.36
C PRO A 214 25.54 8.49 -23.30
N SER A 215 26.11 9.39 -22.49
CA SER A 215 27.56 9.59 -22.41
C SER A 215 28.32 8.42 -21.76
N ILE A 216 27.62 7.61 -20.97
CA ILE A 216 28.18 6.44 -20.29
C ILE A 216 27.53 5.12 -20.74
N SER A 217 26.89 5.12 -21.91
CA SER A 217 26.25 3.93 -22.51
C SER A 217 27.21 2.77 -22.80
N TYR A 218 28.52 3.03 -22.79
CA TYR A 218 29.55 1.99 -22.90
C TYR A 218 29.66 1.12 -21.63
N ILE A 219 29.12 1.56 -20.49
CA ILE A 219 29.10 0.79 -19.25
C ILE A 219 28.00 -0.26 -19.36
N GLN A 220 28.38 -1.53 -19.28
CA GLN A 220 27.42 -2.63 -19.28
C GLN A 220 26.59 -2.61 -17.98
N SER A 221 25.29 -2.36 -18.11
CA SER A 221 24.35 -2.37 -16.99
C SER A 221 23.73 -3.75 -16.74
N CYS A 222 23.33 -3.99 -15.50
CA CYS A 222 22.57 -5.16 -15.09
C CYS A 222 21.10 -5.00 -15.47
N ASN A 223 20.67 -5.71 -16.52
CA ASN A 223 19.28 -5.69 -16.96
C ASN A 223 18.44 -6.72 -16.17
N SER A 224 17.28 -6.29 -15.65
CA SER A 224 16.33 -7.18 -14.97
C SER A 224 14.90 -6.64 -15.03
N LEU A 225 13.93 -7.56 -15.18
CA LEU A 225 12.52 -7.30 -14.92
C LEU A 225 12.15 -8.00 -13.62
N GLU A 226 11.70 -7.23 -12.64
CA GLU A 226 11.55 -7.66 -11.27
C GLU A 226 10.13 -7.42 -10.78
N VAL A 227 9.47 -8.47 -10.29
CA VAL A 227 8.08 -8.41 -9.83
C VAL A 227 8.04 -8.14 -8.33
N VAL A 228 7.30 -7.10 -7.97
CA VAL A 228 7.05 -6.70 -6.57
C VAL A 228 5.78 -7.36 -6.04
N GLY A 229 4.75 -7.42 -6.88
CA GLY A 229 3.45 -7.99 -6.53
C GLY A 229 2.54 -8.12 -7.76
N THR A 230 1.50 -8.91 -7.61
CA THR A 230 0.49 -9.16 -8.66
C THR A 230 -0.91 -8.79 -8.17
N SER A 231 -1.85 -8.59 -9.09
CA SER A 231 -3.28 -8.63 -8.79
C SER A 231 -3.63 -10.01 -8.24
N ASN A 232 -4.10 -10.07 -7.01
CA ASN A 232 -4.37 -11.31 -6.29
C ASN A 232 -5.80 -11.31 -5.76
N ARG A 233 -6.31 -12.51 -5.45
CA ARG A 233 -7.58 -12.65 -4.73
C ARG A 233 -7.59 -11.77 -3.49
N PRO A 234 -8.56 -10.84 -3.34
CA PRO A 234 -8.63 -9.96 -2.18
C PRO A 234 -8.72 -10.77 -0.89
N LYS A 235 -7.87 -10.42 0.08
CA LYS A 235 -8.02 -10.89 1.46
C LYS A 235 -9.23 -10.21 2.11
N ARG A 236 -9.72 -10.78 3.21
CA ARG A 236 -10.71 -10.09 4.07
C ARG A 236 -10.19 -8.70 4.44
N THR A 237 -11.06 -7.71 4.29
CA THR A 237 -10.72 -6.31 4.55
C THR A 237 -11.19 -5.85 5.92
N PHE A 238 -10.54 -4.79 6.41
CA PHE A 238 -10.86 -4.17 7.68
C PHE A 238 -10.94 -2.66 7.49
N LEU A 239 -11.85 -2.02 8.21
CA LEU A 239 -11.85 -0.57 8.32
C LEU A 239 -10.66 -0.14 9.16
N SER A 240 -9.90 0.86 8.71
CA SER A 240 -8.91 1.52 9.54
C SER A 240 -9.57 2.60 10.39
N ARG A 241 -8.90 3.05 11.45
CA ARG A 241 -9.37 4.15 12.28
C ARG A 241 -9.67 5.42 11.47
N ASN A 242 -8.82 5.75 10.50
CA ASN A 242 -9.03 6.90 9.60
C ASN A 242 -10.29 6.71 8.74
N LEU A 243 -10.46 5.50 8.18
CA LEU A 243 -11.64 5.20 7.37
C LEU A 243 -12.93 5.22 8.19
N VAL A 244 -12.91 4.72 9.44
CA VAL A 244 -14.03 4.86 10.39
C VAL A 244 -14.34 6.34 10.64
N ALA A 245 -13.32 7.19 10.85
CA ALA A 245 -13.49 8.63 11.04
C ALA A 245 -14.24 9.27 9.86
N LEU A 246 -13.76 9.01 8.65
CA LEU A 246 -14.27 9.60 7.42
C LEU A 246 -15.67 9.07 7.09
N LEU A 247 -15.93 7.78 7.24
CA LEU A 247 -17.25 7.19 7.04
C LEU A 247 -18.27 7.74 8.06
N HIS A 248 -17.88 7.85 9.34
CA HIS A 248 -18.76 8.41 10.36
C HIS A 248 -19.05 9.89 10.12
N TYR A 249 -18.03 10.68 9.77
CA TYR A 249 -18.20 12.08 9.36
C TYR A 249 -19.11 12.21 8.14
N GLY A 250 -18.98 11.31 7.17
CA GLY A 250 -19.84 11.22 5.99
C GLY A 250 -21.27 10.75 6.26
N GLY A 251 -21.63 10.45 7.51
CA GLY A 251 -23.01 10.16 7.92
C GLY A 251 -23.31 8.71 8.28
N VAL A 252 -22.34 7.80 8.22
CA VAL A 252 -22.54 6.41 8.67
C VAL A 252 -22.77 6.40 10.19
N PRO A 253 -23.86 5.79 10.70
CA PRO A 253 -24.20 5.83 12.11
C PRO A 253 -23.15 5.10 12.96
N LYS A 254 -22.92 5.58 14.19
CA LYS A 254 -21.96 4.96 15.11
C LYS A 254 -22.34 3.51 15.46
N GLU A 255 -23.64 3.23 15.48
CA GLU A 255 -24.23 1.93 15.78
C GLU A 255 -23.74 0.86 14.80
N TYR A 256 -23.56 1.21 13.53
CA TYR A 256 -23.03 0.29 12.51
C TYR A 256 -21.61 -0.18 12.88
N PHE A 257 -20.71 0.72 13.27
CA PHE A 257 -19.35 0.36 13.67
C PHE A 257 -19.33 -0.43 14.97
N LEU A 258 -20.21 -0.09 15.92
CA LEU A 258 -20.34 -0.84 17.17
C LEU A 258 -20.87 -2.25 16.94
N GLU A 259 -21.78 -2.46 15.99
CA GLU A 259 -22.25 -3.80 15.60
C GLU A 259 -21.11 -4.64 15.00
N LEU A 260 -20.33 -4.06 14.08
CA LEU A 260 -19.13 -4.73 13.54
C LEU A 260 -18.14 -5.12 14.64
N LEU A 261 -17.93 -4.21 15.60
CA LEU A 261 -17.08 -4.49 16.76
C LEU A 261 -17.64 -5.63 17.61
N MET A 262 -18.92 -5.62 17.94
CA MET A 262 -19.53 -6.66 18.79
C MET A 262 -19.44 -8.04 18.15
N ASN A 263 -19.69 -8.15 16.84
CA ASN A 263 -19.55 -9.41 16.12
C ASN A 263 -18.09 -9.92 16.16
N ALA A 264 -17.12 -9.02 16.03
CA ALA A 264 -15.71 -9.40 16.10
C ALA A 264 -15.24 -9.75 17.53
N LEU A 265 -15.80 -9.09 18.55
CA LEU A 265 -15.55 -9.42 19.96
C LEU A 265 -16.14 -10.77 20.33
N ASP A 266 -17.35 -11.07 19.87
CA ASP A 266 -17.99 -12.38 20.08
C ASP A 266 -17.15 -13.50 19.46
N ASP A 267 -16.64 -13.28 18.23
CA ASP A 267 -15.69 -14.18 17.60
C ASP A 267 -14.43 -14.38 18.45
N ALA A 268 -13.81 -13.30 18.93
CA ALA A 268 -12.60 -13.35 19.73
C ALA A 268 -12.80 -14.07 21.07
N GLN A 269 -13.90 -13.81 21.77
CA GLN A 269 -14.20 -14.40 23.08
C GLN A 269 -14.56 -15.89 22.98
N ASN A 270 -15.16 -16.31 21.87
CA ASN A 270 -15.59 -17.70 21.66
C ASN A 270 -14.56 -18.55 20.91
N VAL A 271 -13.34 -18.06 20.69
CA VAL A 271 -12.28 -18.81 19.99
C VAL A 271 -12.01 -20.20 20.60
N HIS A 272 -12.17 -20.38 21.91
CA HIS A 272 -11.90 -21.66 22.58
C HIS A 272 -13.08 -22.65 22.53
N TYR A 273 -14.29 -22.18 22.27
CA TYR A 273 -15.52 -22.96 22.40
C TYR A 273 -16.23 -23.17 21.06
N ASN A 274 -16.02 -22.26 20.11
CA ASN A 274 -16.69 -22.27 18.82
C ASN A 274 -15.69 -22.49 17.69
N LYS A 275 -15.81 -23.64 17.01
CA LYS A 275 -14.93 -24.02 15.90
C LYS A 275 -14.92 -23.00 14.75
N GLN A 276 -16.06 -22.37 14.46
CA GLN A 276 -16.15 -21.37 13.40
C GLN A 276 -15.46 -20.06 13.81
N ALA A 277 -15.67 -19.61 15.04
CA ALA A 277 -15.00 -18.42 15.58
C ALA A 277 -13.48 -18.62 15.60
N ALA A 278 -13.03 -19.78 16.11
CA ALA A 278 -11.64 -20.19 16.11
C ALA A 278 -11.04 -20.16 14.69
N LEU A 279 -11.76 -20.73 13.72
CA LEU A 279 -11.32 -20.76 12.33
C LEU A 279 -11.28 -19.35 11.71
N ARG A 280 -12.25 -18.48 12.00
CA ARG A 280 -12.27 -17.09 11.50
C ARG A 280 -11.05 -16.31 12.00
N VAL A 281 -10.71 -16.39 13.28
CA VAL A 281 -9.54 -15.75 13.86
C VAL A 281 -8.25 -16.39 13.33
N ALA A 282 -8.20 -17.72 13.23
CA ALA A 282 -7.05 -18.45 12.69
C ALA A 282 -6.74 -18.09 11.23
N LEU A 283 -7.76 -17.97 10.38
CA LEU A 283 -7.58 -17.57 8.98
C LEU A 283 -7.16 -16.11 8.84
N LYS A 284 -7.64 -15.23 9.71
CA LYS A 284 -7.24 -13.81 9.72
C LYS A 284 -5.74 -13.64 10.01
N TYR A 285 -5.20 -14.43 10.95
CA TYR A 285 -3.81 -14.35 11.38
C TYR A 285 -2.92 -15.49 10.86
N GLY A 286 -3.37 -16.25 9.86
CA GLY A 286 -2.64 -17.41 9.37
C GLY A 286 -1.23 -17.08 8.84
N ASP A 287 -0.98 -15.86 8.38
CA ASP A 287 0.36 -15.42 7.98
C ASP A 287 1.36 -15.40 9.18
N MET A 288 0.89 -15.39 10.43
CA MET A 288 1.75 -15.41 11.63
C MET A 288 2.30 -16.79 11.98
N ASP A 289 1.66 -17.86 11.52
CA ASP A 289 1.96 -19.24 11.89
C ASP A 289 1.90 -20.20 10.69
N ASP A 290 2.02 -19.68 9.48
CA ASP A 290 1.87 -20.41 8.22
C ASP A 290 0.57 -21.25 8.17
N PHE A 291 -0.51 -20.67 8.70
CA PHE A 291 -1.86 -21.23 8.81
C PHE A 291 -1.91 -22.54 9.61
N LEU A 292 -0.93 -22.80 10.48
CA LEU A 292 -0.88 -24.02 11.27
C LEU A 292 -2.16 -24.22 12.09
N VAL A 293 -2.60 -23.20 12.83
CA VAL A 293 -3.82 -23.28 13.66
C VAL A 293 -5.05 -23.57 12.81
N ALA A 294 -5.20 -22.89 11.67
CA ALA A 294 -6.33 -23.14 10.76
C ALA A 294 -6.31 -24.59 10.25
N ARG A 295 -5.14 -25.10 9.86
CA ARG A 295 -4.98 -26.50 9.43
C ARG A 295 -5.33 -27.49 10.53
N MET A 296 -4.89 -27.26 11.77
CA MET A 296 -5.23 -28.10 12.92
C MET A 296 -6.76 -28.21 13.10
N ILE A 297 -7.47 -27.07 13.08
CA ILE A 297 -8.93 -27.02 13.20
C ILE A 297 -9.62 -27.75 12.04
N LEU A 298 -9.14 -27.54 10.81
CA LEU A 298 -9.70 -28.15 9.60
C LEU A 298 -9.47 -29.66 9.56
N CYS A 299 -8.34 -30.15 10.10
CA CYS A 299 -8.07 -31.58 10.29
C CYS A 299 -8.92 -32.23 11.42
N GLY A 300 -9.76 -31.46 12.11
CA GLY A 300 -10.63 -31.99 13.16
C GLY A 300 -9.96 -32.12 14.53
N ILE A 301 -8.78 -31.51 14.73
CA ILE A 301 -8.16 -31.46 16.06
C ILE A 301 -9.11 -30.72 17.02
N PRO A 302 -9.45 -31.29 18.19
CA PRO A 302 -10.32 -30.65 19.16
C PRO A 302 -9.74 -29.30 19.62
N LEU A 303 -10.59 -28.28 19.77
CA LEU A 303 -10.18 -26.99 20.33
C LEU A 303 -9.65 -27.10 21.76
N SER A 304 -9.92 -28.21 22.44
CA SER A 304 -9.39 -28.53 23.76
C SER A 304 -7.94 -29.05 23.74
N GLU A 305 -7.33 -29.25 22.57
CA GLU A 305 -5.94 -29.69 22.48
C GLU A 305 -5.00 -28.58 23.01
N PRO A 306 -4.10 -28.87 23.97
CA PRO A 306 -3.33 -27.84 24.67
C PRO A 306 -2.49 -26.93 23.76
N TYR A 307 -1.86 -27.48 22.73
CA TYR A 307 -1.07 -26.67 21.79
C TYR A 307 -1.98 -25.76 20.97
N LEU A 308 -3.08 -26.26 20.43
CA LEU A 308 -4.07 -25.48 19.70
C LEU A 308 -4.65 -24.36 20.58
N GLN A 309 -5.01 -24.64 21.83
CA GLN A 309 -5.47 -23.62 22.78
C GLN A 309 -4.42 -22.52 22.99
N SER A 310 -3.18 -22.90 23.26
CA SER A 310 -2.06 -21.96 23.43
C SER A 310 -1.91 -21.04 22.22
N ARG A 311 -1.95 -21.60 21.02
CA ARG A 311 -1.84 -20.82 19.78
C ARG A 311 -3.06 -19.92 19.56
N LEU A 312 -4.26 -20.42 19.83
CA LEU A 312 -5.49 -19.65 19.73
C LEU A 312 -5.53 -18.45 20.69
N LEU A 313 -4.98 -18.58 21.91
CA LEU A 313 -4.82 -17.45 22.84
C LEU A 313 -3.95 -16.35 22.24
N VAL A 314 -2.85 -16.70 21.57
CA VAL A 314 -1.97 -15.73 20.90
C VAL A 314 -2.73 -14.99 19.79
N LEU A 315 -3.49 -15.72 18.96
CA LEU A 315 -4.26 -15.13 17.87
C LEU A 315 -5.41 -14.25 18.41
N MET A 316 -6.09 -14.68 19.47
CA MET A 316 -7.12 -13.90 20.16
C MET A 316 -6.55 -12.58 20.70
N ARG A 317 -5.37 -12.59 21.32
CA ARG A 317 -4.72 -11.36 21.81
C ARG A 317 -4.39 -10.39 20.67
N GLU A 318 -3.91 -10.90 19.53
CA GLU A 318 -3.67 -10.04 18.37
C GLU A 318 -5.00 -9.50 17.79
N GLU A 319 -6.09 -10.28 17.85
CA GLU A 319 -7.44 -9.81 17.50
C GLU A 319 -7.90 -8.67 18.38
N MET A 320 -7.86 -8.86 19.70
CA MET A 320 -8.26 -7.85 20.68
C MET A 320 -7.44 -6.57 20.52
N LYS A 321 -6.14 -6.69 20.26
CA LYS A 321 -5.27 -5.55 19.97
C LYS A 321 -5.64 -4.85 18.67
N ALA A 322 -5.92 -5.59 17.60
CA ALA A 322 -6.35 -5.01 16.33
C ALA A 322 -7.69 -4.27 16.45
N LEU A 323 -8.67 -4.86 17.15
CA LEU A 323 -9.97 -4.24 17.41
C LEU A 323 -9.82 -2.96 18.25
N LYS A 324 -8.97 -2.98 19.27
CA LYS A 324 -8.63 -1.80 20.07
C LYS A 324 -7.97 -0.69 19.24
N GLU A 325 -7.17 -1.06 18.23
CA GLU A 325 -6.61 -0.11 17.26
C GLU A 325 -7.68 0.46 16.28
N GLY A 326 -8.92 -0.07 16.31
CA GLY A 326 -10.01 0.33 15.43
C GLY A 326 -10.05 -0.41 14.10
N LYS A 327 -9.41 -1.59 14.00
CA LYS A 327 -9.44 -2.44 12.80
C LYS A 327 -10.68 -3.33 12.77
N LEU A 328 -11.78 -2.79 12.26
CA LEU A 328 -13.07 -3.48 12.28
C LEU A 328 -13.26 -4.38 11.04
N PRO A 329 -13.56 -5.67 11.19
CA PRO A 329 -13.92 -6.53 10.06
C PRO A 329 -15.17 -6.02 9.36
N VAL A 330 -15.16 -5.99 8.02
CA VAL A 330 -16.31 -5.55 7.22
C VAL A 330 -16.50 -6.47 6.02
N SER A 331 -17.77 -6.83 5.75
CA SER A 331 -18.17 -7.65 4.60
C SER A 331 -18.39 -6.81 3.35
N GLU A 332 -18.42 -7.47 2.18
CA GLU A 332 -18.63 -6.84 0.87
C GLU A 332 -17.64 -5.70 0.57
N CYS A 333 -16.40 -5.90 1.02
CA CYS A 333 -15.31 -4.96 0.85
C CYS A 333 -14.04 -5.68 0.38
N TYR A 334 -13.27 -5.03 -0.49
CA TYR A 334 -12.10 -5.62 -1.16
C TYR A 334 -10.96 -4.60 -1.26
N HIS A 335 -9.71 -5.06 -1.21
CA HIS A 335 -8.58 -4.26 -1.64
C HIS A 335 -8.12 -4.74 -3.02
N LEU A 336 -8.20 -3.87 -4.01
CA LEU A 336 -7.88 -4.18 -5.40
C LEU A 336 -6.78 -3.26 -5.91
N MET A 337 -5.89 -3.79 -6.76
CA MET A 337 -4.90 -2.97 -7.45
C MET A 337 -5.61 -2.14 -8.53
N GLY A 338 -5.26 -0.86 -8.63
CA GLY A 338 -5.85 0.04 -9.62
C GLY A 338 -5.05 0.12 -10.92
N THR A 339 -5.76 0.31 -12.03
CA THR A 339 -5.22 0.72 -13.33
C THR A 339 -6.27 1.54 -14.09
N VAL A 340 -5.97 1.97 -15.31
CA VAL A 340 -6.92 2.69 -16.17
C VAL A 340 -7.67 1.75 -17.10
N ASP A 341 -8.86 2.13 -17.53
CA ASP A 341 -9.59 1.47 -18.62
C ASP A 341 -8.85 1.67 -19.96
N PRO A 342 -8.29 0.60 -20.55
CA PRO A 342 -7.56 0.70 -21.82
C PRO A 342 -8.48 0.92 -23.03
N THR A 343 -9.79 0.75 -22.89
CA THR A 343 -10.77 0.98 -23.97
C THR A 343 -11.19 2.44 -24.09
N GLY A 344 -10.97 3.25 -23.03
CA GLY A 344 -11.40 4.65 -22.97
C GLY A 344 -12.93 4.82 -22.99
N THR A 345 -13.69 3.80 -22.61
CA THR A 345 -15.16 3.81 -22.69
C THR A 345 -15.82 4.31 -21.41
N LEU A 346 -15.22 4.05 -20.25
CA LEU A 346 -15.73 4.54 -18.95
C LEU A 346 -15.94 6.06 -18.96
N LYS A 347 -17.00 6.50 -18.28
CA LYS A 347 -17.24 7.94 -17.98
C LYS A 347 -16.49 8.36 -16.72
N PRO A 348 -16.31 9.67 -16.46
CA PRO A 348 -15.52 10.16 -15.32
C PRO A 348 -15.83 9.55 -13.94
N ASN A 349 -17.10 9.25 -13.63
CA ASN A 349 -17.51 8.67 -12.34
C ASN A 349 -17.80 7.15 -12.40
N GLU A 350 -17.44 6.50 -13.51
CA GLU A 350 -17.61 5.06 -13.69
C GLU A 350 -16.27 4.33 -13.47
N VAL A 351 -16.37 3.13 -12.90
CA VAL A 351 -15.25 2.19 -12.75
C VAL A 351 -15.64 0.82 -13.28
N CYS A 352 -14.68 0.03 -13.73
CA CYS A 352 -14.91 -1.39 -13.99
C CYS A 352 -14.15 -2.20 -12.94
N ILE A 353 -14.82 -3.16 -12.30
CA ILE A 353 -14.21 -3.98 -11.26
C ILE A 353 -14.41 -5.45 -11.65
N ILE A 354 -13.32 -6.21 -11.67
CA ILE A 354 -13.30 -7.63 -11.99
C ILE A 354 -12.91 -8.42 -10.73
N LEU A 355 -13.82 -9.25 -10.23
CA LEU A 355 -13.61 -10.16 -9.10
C LEU A 355 -13.64 -11.62 -9.59
N GLU A 356 -13.60 -12.58 -8.65
CA GLU A 356 -13.64 -14.02 -8.97
C GLU A 356 -14.88 -14.39 -9.79
N ASN A 357 -16.05 -13.87 -9.37
CA ASN A 357 -17.35 -14.18 -9.96
C ASN A 357 -17.70 -13.24 -11.14
N GLY A 358 -16.70 -12.53 -11.70
CA GLY A 358 -16.87 -11.61 -12.82
C GLY A 358 -17.02 -10.15 -12.41
N HIS A 359 -17.75 -9.39 -13.24
CA HIS A 359 -17.86 -7.95 -13.10
C HIS A 359 -18.79 -7.54 -11.97
N VAL A 360 -18.40 -6.50 -11.25
CA VAL A 360 -19.28 -5.81 -10.29
C VAL A 360 -20.15 -4.81 -11.03
N SER A 361 -21.40 -4.64 -10.58
CA SER A 361 -22.31 -3.62 -11.08
C SER A 361 -22.99 -2.87 -9.94
N GLY A 362 -23.34 -1.61 -10.19
CA GLY A 362 -24.01 -0.72 -9.23
C GLY A 362 -23.04 0.20 -8.49
N ASP A 363 -23.58 0.99 -7.56
CA ASP A 363 -22.78 1.98 -6.84
C ASP A 363 -21.83 1.31 -5.84
N VAL A 364 -20.63 1.87 -5.73
CA VAL A 364 -19.56 1.41 -4.85
C VAL A 364 -18.87 2.59 -4.17
N LEU A 365 -18.38 2.37 -2.95
CA LEU A 365 -17.44 3.29 -2.33
C LEU A 365 -16.02 2.91 -2.71
N VAL A 366 -15.20 3.89 -3.06
CA VAL A 366 -13.77 3.68 -3.36
C VAL A 366 -12.94 4.64 -2.53
N TYR A 367 -11.87 4.12 -1.93
CA TYR A 367 -10.96 4.86 -1.04
C TYR A 367 -9.54 4.34 -1.18
N ARG A 368 -8.54 5.22 -1.12
CA ARG A 368 -7.13 4.85 -1.08
C ARG A 368 -6.56 5.05 0.32
N HIS A 369 -5.92 4.03 0.87
CA HIS A 369 -5.36 4.09 2.22
C HIS A 369 -3.89 4.58 2.20
N PRO A 370 -3.47 5.51 3.08
CA PRO A 370 -4.26 6.31 4.02
C PRO A 370 -4.63 7.70 3.45
N GLY A 371 -5.90 7.92 3.15
CA GLY A 371 -6.49 9.25 3.00
C GLY A 371 -6.99 9.82 4.34
N LEU A 372 -6.91 11.15 4.48
CA LEU A 372 -7.32 11.94 5.65
C LEU A 372 -8.36 13.02 5.33
N HIS A 373 -8.55 13.37 4.07
CA HIS A 373 -9.51 14.39 3.64
C HIS A 373 -10.94 13.81 3.59
N PHE A 374 -11.93 14.64 3.91
CA PHE A 374 -13.35 14.26 3.86
C PHE A 374 -13.81 13.79 2.48
N GLY A 375 -13.13 14.26 1.43
CA GLY A 375 -13.40 13.92 0.03
C GLY A 375 -12.62 12.73 -0.51
N ASP A 376 -11.80 12.02 0.27
CA ASP A 376 -11.02 10.88 -0.26
C ASP A 376 -11.84 9.60 -0.48
N ILE A 377 -13.08 9.57 0.00
CA ILE A 377 -14.01 8.45 -0.25
C ILE A 377 -14.97 8.90 -1.35
N HIS A 378 -14.92 8.20 -2.47
CA HIS A 378 -15.74 8.47 -3.63
C HIS A 378 -16.91 7.49 -3.71
N ILE A 379 -18.07 7.98 -4.13
CA ILE A 379 -19.18 7.14 -4.59
C ILE A 379 -19.05 7.07 -6.12
N LEU A 380 -18.81 5.88 -6.66
CA LEU A 380 -18.60 5.62 -8.08
C LEU A 380 -19.56 4.53 -8.56
N THR A 381 -19.83 4.47 -9.86
CA THR A 381 -20.71 3.45 -10.43
C THR A 381 -19.88 2.37 -11.12
N ALA A 382 -19.91 1.15 -10.56
CA ALA A 382 -19.31 -0.03 -11.17
C ALA A 382 -20.11 -0.44 -12.41
N THR A 383 -19.45 -0.49 -13.57
CA THR A 383 -20.07 -0.72 -14.88
C THR A 383 -19.28 -1.75 -15.67
N TYR A 384 -19.99 -2.60 -16.42
CA TYR A 384 -19.38 -3.52 -17.37
C TYR A 384 -18.82 -2.78 -18.58
N VAL A 385 -17.57 -3.09 -18.95
CA VAL A 385 -16.90 -2.50 -20.12
C VAL A 385 -16.88 -3.50 -21.26
N LYS A 386 -17.66 -3.22 -22.30
CA LYS A 386 -17.72 -4.07 -23.50
C LYS A 386 -16.38 -4.08 -24.22
N GLY A 387 -15.81 -5.26 -24.40
CA GLY A 387 -14.55 -5.45 -25.13
C GLY A 387 -13.31 -5.46 -24.25
N LEU A 388 -13.42 -5.18 -22.94
CA LEU A 388 -12.32 -5.34 -22.00
C LEU A 388 -11.84 -6.80 -21.97
N ASP A 389 -12.76 -7.76 -22.05
CA ASP A 389 -12.48 -9.20 -22.13
C ASP A 389 -11.58 -9.57 -23.31
N LYS A 390 -11.57 -8.77 -24.39
CA LYS A 390 -10.66 -9.00 -25.54
C LYS A 390 -9.22 -8.62 -25.23
N ILE A 391 -9.02 -7.69 -24.29
CA ILE A 391 -7.72 -7.20 -23.84
C ILE A 391 -7.21 -8.12 -22.72
N VAL A 392 -8.00 -8.28 -21.67
CA VAL A 392 -7.54 -8.94 -20.43
C VAL A 392 -7.92 -10.41 -20.34
N GLY A 393 -8.79 -10.90 -21.22
CA GLY A 393 -9.38 -12.24 -21.14
C GLY A 393 -10.05 -12.49 -19.80
N ASN A 394 -9.71 -13.63 -19.19
CA ASN A 394 -10.29 -14.07 -17.92
C ASN A 394 -9.49 -13.60 -16.69
N SER A 395 -8.39 -12.87 -16.87
CA SER A 395 -7.57 -12.41 -15.76
C SER A 395 -8.40 -11.54 -14.79
N LYS A 396 -8.25 -11.78 -13.48
CA LYS A 396 -9.14 -11.23 -12.45
C LYS A 396 -8.42 -10.30 -11.46
N TYR A 397 -9.23 -9.65 -10.61
CA TYR A 397 -8.83 -8.93 -9.40
C TYR A 397 -8.17 -7.56 -9.62
N ALA A 398 -8.85 -6.67 -10.34
CA ALA A 398 -8.47 -5.27 -10.44
C ALA A 398 -9.68 -4.33 -10.49
N ILE A 399 -9.39 -3.05 -10.26
CA ILE A 399 -10.29 -1.94 -10.53
C ILE A 399 -9.69 -1.05 -11.64
N PHE A 400 -10.52 -0.74 -12.63
CA PHE A 400 -10.19 0.09 -13.79
C PHE A 400 -10.89 1.44 -13.65
N PHE A 401 -10.11 2.50 -13.79
CA PHE A 401 -10.59 3.88 -13.69
C PHE A 401 -10.72 4.53 -15.07
N SER A 402 -11.65 5.47 -15.18
CA SER A 402 -11.84 6.29 -16.37
C SER A 402 -10.58 7.09 -16.73
N THR A 403 -10.33 7.25 -18.02
CA THR A 403 -9.30 8.13 -18.60
C THR A 403 -9.89 9.46 -19.08
N LYS A 404 -11.07 9.83 -18.57
CA LYS A 404 -11.80 11.05 -18.90
C LYS A 404 -12.00 11.92 -17.67
N GLY A 405 -12.04 13.23 -17.92
CA GLY A 405 -12.27 14.25 -16.91
C GLY A 405 -11.03 15.14 -16.70
N PRO A 406 -11.21 16.22 -15.91
CA PRO A 406 -10.16 17.23 -15.68
C PRO A 406 -9.10 16.76 -14.68
N ARG A 407 -9.33 15.63 -14.02
CA ARG A 407 -8.44 15.06 -13.01
C ARG A 407 -8.63 13.54 -12.94
N SER A 408 -7.55 12.82 -12.66
CA SER A 408 -7.60 11.37 -12.43
C SER A 408 -8.28 11.05 -11.10
N LEU A 409 -9.16 10.05 -11.08
CA LEU A 409 -9.79 9.55 -9.85
C LEU A 409 -8.76 9.05 -8.83
N ALA A 410 -7.63 8.49 -9.28
CA ALA A 410 -6.55 8.08 -8.40
C ALA A 410 -5.96 9.27 -7.63
N ASP A 411 -5.72 10.37 -8.33
CA ASP A 411 -5.15 11.59 -7.75
C ASP A 411 -6.15 12.29 -6.79
N GLU A 412 -7.45 12.22 -7.09
CA GLU A 412 -8.50 12.71 -6.18
C GLU A 412 -8.51 11.98 -4.83
N MET A 413 -8.11 10.71 -4.81
CA MET A 413 -8.04 9.89 -3.60
C MET A 413 -6.65 9.96 -2.95
N ALA A 414 -6.43 11.01 -2.16
CA ALA A 414 -5.20 11.26 -1.42
C ALA A 414 -3.93 11.42 -2.28
N GLY A 415 -4.03 11.85 -3.55
CA GLY A 415 -2.87 11.98 -4.45
C GLY A 415 -2.30 10.62 -4.89
N GLY A 416 -3.18 9.67 -5.19
CA GLY A 416 -2.81 8.34 -5.65
C GLY A 416 -2.39 8.28 -7.11
N ASP A 417 -1.76 7.16 -7.47
CA ASP A 417 -1.36 6.83 -8.82
C ASP A 417 -1.68 5.35 -9.15
N PHE A 418 -1.11 4.83 -10.23
CA PHE A 418 -1.26 3.43 -10.64
C PHE A 418 0.08 2.68 -10.61
N ASP A 419 1.04 3.09 -9.77
CA ASP A 419 2.36 2.45 -9.64
C ASP A 419 2.39 1.24 -8.68
N GLY A 420 1.20 0.87 -8.19
CA GLY A 420 0.92 -0.27 -7.32
C GLY A 420 -0.07 0.06 -6.19
N ASP A 421 -0.76 1.20 -6.26
CA ASP A 421 -1.75 1.60 -5.28
C ASP A 421 -2.93 0.61 -5.20
N MET A 422 -3.36 0.38 -3.96
CA MET A 422 -4.46 -0.50 -3.62
C MET A 422 -5.66 0.32 -3.14
N TYR A 423 -6.81 0.05 -3.74
CA TYR A 423 -8.06 0.74 -3.48
C TYR A 423 -8.97 -0.15 -2.64
N TRP A 424 -9.42 0.37 -1.51
CA TRP A 424 -10.54 -0.20 -0.78
C TRP A 424 -11.81 0.08 -1.56
N VAL A 425 -12.52 -0.98 -1.92
CA VAL A 425 -13.80 -0.92 -2.65
C VAL A 425 -14.87 -1.56 -1.77
N SER A 426 -16.00 -0.89 -1.57
CA SER A 426 -17.12 -1.40 -0.80
C SER A 426 -18.41 -1.39 -1.59
N ARG A 427 -19.11 -2.54 -1.55
CA ARG A 427 -20.49 -2.71 -2.03
C ARG A 427 -21.47 -2.82 -0.86
N ASN A 428 -21.01 -2.52 0.35
CA ASN A 428 -21.80 -2.74 1.54
C ASN A 428 -23.03 -1.81 1.53
N PRO A 429 -24.26 -2.37 1.57
CA PRO A 429 -25.47 -1.58 1.38
C PRO A 429 -25.70 -0.59 2.52
N GLN A 430 -25.26 -0.87 3.75
CA GLN A 430 -25.38 0.08 4.86
C GLN A 430 -24.44 1.27 4.66
N LEU A 431 -23.21 1.02 4.20
CA LEU A 431 -22.26 2.10 3.91
C LEU A 431 -22.76 2.98 2.75
N LEU A 432 -23.21 2.36 1.65
CA LEU A 432 -23.78 3.10 0.51
C LEU A 432 -25.04 3.89 0.86
N LYS A 433 -25.88 3.35 1.75
CA LYS A 433 -27.11 4.01 2.19
C LYS A 433 -26.84 5.29 2.98
N TYR A 434 -25.86 5.28 3.88
CA TYR A 434 -25.65 6.37 4.83
C TYR A 434 -24.56 7.35 4.44
N PHE A 435 -23.53 6.88 3.73
CA PHE A 435 -22.38 7.72 3.40
C PHE A 435 -22.73 8.81 2.38
N LYS A 436 -22.23 10.02 2.63
CA LYS A 436 -22.37 11.19 1.76
C LYS A 436 -20.98 11.66 1.37
N ALA A 437 -20.71 11.70 0.05
CA ALA A 437 -19.45 12.16 -0.48
C ALA A 437 -19.24 13.67 -0.25
N SER A 438 -17.98 14.04 -0.01
CA SER A 438 -17.53 15.44 0.02
C SER A 438 -16.71 15.75 -1.24
N LYS A 439 -16.45 17.03 -1.49
CA LYS A 439 -15.57 17.41 -2.61
C LYS A 439 -14.15 16.89 -2.36
N PRO A 440 -13.45 16.36 -3.39
CA PRO A 440 -12.08 15.90 -3.26
C PRO A 440 -11.15 17.00 -2.79
N TRP A 441 -10.04 16.60 -2.16
CA TRP A 441 -8.99 17.53 -1.77
C TRP A 441 -8.37 18.16 -3.01
N VAL A 442 -8.19 19.47 -3.02
CA VAL A 442 -7.47 20.19 -4.08
C VAL A 442 -6.33 20.94 -3.42
N ARG A 443 -5.13 20.81 -3.97
CA ARG A 443 -3.98 21.57 -3.50
C ARG A 443 -4.22 23.06 -3.71
N THR A 444 -4.16 23.83 -2.64
CA THR A 444 -4.48 25.27 -2.68
C THR A 444 -3.31 26.13 -3.14
N ALA A 445 -2.07 25.68 -2.92
CA ALA A 445 -0.87 26.44 -3.22
C ALA A 445 0.17 25.60 -3.97
N PRO A 446 0.95 26.20 -4.89
CA PRO A 446 2.04 25.49 -5.56
C PRO A 446 3.10 25.04 -4.56
N SER A 447 3.82 23.97 -4.90
CA SER A 447 4.91 23.50 -4.07
C SER A 447 5.98 24.59 -3.93
N ILE A 448 6.54 24.76 -2.73
CA ILE A 448 7.68 25.66 -2.53
C ILE A 448 8.87 25.06 -3.28
N LYS A 449 9.16 25.55 -4.48
CA LYS A 449 10.29 25.08 -5.30
C LYS A 449 11.60 25.64 -4.72
N VAL A 450 12.24 24.87 -3.85
CA VAL A 450 13.64 25.14 -3.47
C VAL A 450 14.53 24.68 -4.62
N THR A 451 15.39 25.56 -5.11
CA THR A 451 16.40 25.22 -6.12
C THR A 451 17.31 24.13 -5.56
N GLN A 452 17.19 22.92 -6.07
CA GLN A 452 18.05 21.81 -5.67
C GLN A 452 19.14 21.60 -6.70
N SER A 453 20.36 21.38 -6.22
CA SER A 453 21.47 21.03 -7.08
C SER A 453 21.25 19.64 -7.70
N LYS A 454 21.53 19.54 -9.01
CA LYS A 454 21.51 18.27 -9.73
C LYS A 454 22.78 17.48 -9.37
N PRO A 455 22.72 16.13 -9.32
CA PRO A 455 23.90 15.33 -9.04
C PRO A 455 25.05 15.58 -10.03
N THR A 456 24.74 15.88 -11.28
CA THR A 456 25.72 16.18 -12.34
C THR A 456 26.52 17.47 -12.13
N GLN A 457 26.14 18.31 -11.16
CA GLN A 457 26.85 19.56 -10.85
C GLN A 457 28.02 19.36 -9.87
N PHE A 458 28.17 18.15 -9.30
CA PHE A 458 29.20 17.82 -8.33
C PHE A 458 30.29 16.97 -8.97
N SER A 459 31.53 17.12 -8.51
CA SER A 459 32.55 16.10 -8.76
C SER A 459 32.19 14.78 -8.07
N SER A 460 32.82 13.67 -8.48
CA SER A 460 32.52 12.35 -7.90
C SER A 460 32.75 12.28 -6.39
N THR A 461 33.80 12.93 -5.87
CA THR A 461 34.10 12.98 -4.44
C THR A 461 33.14 13.87 -3.66
N GLU A 462 32.74 15.02 -4.20
CA GLU A 462 31.73 15.90 -3.59
C GLU A 462 30.36 15.22 -3.54
N LEU A 463 29.98 14.53 -4.62
CA LEU A 463 28.73 13.79 -4.69
C LEU A 463 28.66 12.72 -3.59
N GLU A 464 29.71 11.92 -3.39
CA GLU A 464 29.73 10.92 -2.32
C GLU A 464 29.62 11.53 -0.92
N ARG A 465 30.27 12.68 -0.68
CA ARG A 465 30.15 13.39 0.59
C ARG A 465 28.71 13.85 0.83
N GLU A 466 28.11 14.52 -0.14
CA GLU A 466 26.75 15.07 -0.04
C GLU A 466 25.70 13.96 0.15
N LEU A 467 25.84 12.85 -0.57
CA LEU A 467 24.97 11.68 -0.41
C LEU A 467 25.11 11.03 0.99
N PHE A 468 26.31 11.03 1.56
CA PHE A 468 26.55 10.54 2.91
C PHE A 468 26.03 11.50 3.99
N ASP A 469 26.18 12.81 3.79
CA ASP A 469 25.62 13.83 4.68
C ASP A 469 24.09 13.76 4.71
N GLN A 470 23.45 13.51 3.56
CA GLN A 470 22.01 13.22 3.52
C GLN A 470 21.64 11.98 4.33
N PHE A 471 22.43 10.92 4.29
CA PHE A 471 22.22 9.77 5.16
C PHE A 471 22.30 10.16 6.64
N LEU A 472 23.31 10.93 7.05
CA LEU A 472 23.49 11.38 8.43
C LEU A 472 22.29 12.23 8.90
N ILE A 473 21.85 13.18 8.07
CA ILE A 473 20.66 14.01 8.37
C ILE A 473 19.41 13.14 8.53
N ASN A 474 19.13 12.25 7.57
CA ASN A 474 17.95 11.39 7.65
C ASN A 474 18.00 10.42 8.86
N ARG A 475 19.20 10.00 9.25
CA ARG A 475 19.42 9.09 10.38
C ARG A 475 19.29 9.79 11.74
N PHE A 476 19.91 10.95 11.90
CA PHE A 476 20.08 11.62 13.19
C PHE A 476 19.15 12.81 13.40
N MET A 477 18.54 13.33 12.33
CA MET A 477 17.55 14.40 12.34
C MET A 477 16.30 14.02 11.54
N PRO A 478 15.65 12.87 11.83
CA PRO A 478 14.49 12.43 11.09
C PRO A 478 13.32 13.43 11.20
N SER A 479 12.61 13.64 10.09
CA SER A 479 11.33 14.36 10.11
C SER A 479 10.21 13.44 10.60
N TYR A 480 9.42 13.95 11.55
CA TYR A 480 8.23 13.26 12.05
C TYR A 480 6.93 13.89 11.55
N THR A 481 6.99 14.83 10.61
CA THR A 481 5.87 15.66 10.19
C THR A 481 4.66 14.86 9.73
N ILE A 482 4.83 13.84 8.90
CA ILE A 482 3.72 12.97 8.42
C ILE A 482 3.02 12.31 9.61
N GLY A 483 3.78 11.76 10.56
CA GLY A 483 3.24 11.10 11.74
C GLY A 483 2.56 12.09 12.69
N THR A 484 3.20 13.23 12.96
CA THR A 484 2.66 14.30 13.80
C THR A 484 1.38 14.88 13.22
N ALA A 485 1.33 15.14 11.91
CA ALA A 485 0.14 15.68 11.25
C ALA A 485 -1.02 14.68 11.32
N ALA A 486 -0.77 13.39 11.05
CA ALA A 486 -1.78 12.34 11.17
C ALA A 486 -2.30 12.17 12.61
N ASP A 487 -1.42 12.24 13.61
CA ASP A 487 -1.80 12.20 15.03
C ASP A 487 -2.66 13.40 15.41
N CYS A 488 -2.23 14.63 15.06
CA CYS A 488 -2.98 15.85 15.35
C CYS A 488 -4.34 15.85 14.64
N TRP A 489 -4.37 15.38 13.39
CA TRP A 489 -5.61 15.21 12.62
C TRP A 489 -6.56 14.28 13.35
N LEU A 490 -6.08 13.12 13.81
CA LEU A 490 -6.91 12.15 14.51
C LEU A 490 -7.47 12.72 15.83
N MET A 491 -6.67 13.50 16.56
CA MET A 491 -7.09 14.17 17.79
C MET A 491 -8.17 15.22 17.55
N TYR A 492 -8.07 16.03 16.49
CA TYR A 492 -9.12 17.00 16.16
C TYR A 492 -10.36 16.33 15.56
N MET A 493 -10.19 15.27 14.78
CA MET A 493 -11.30 14.44 14.29
C MET A 493 -12.09 13.83 15.44
N ASP A 494 -11.42 13.31 16.46
CA ASP A 494 -12.06 12.77 17.66
C ASP A 494 -12.97 13.82 18.34
N ARG A 495 -12.44 15.03 18.56
CA ARG A 495 -13.21 16.15 19.12
C ARG A 495 -14.37 16.54 18.21
N LEU A 496 -14.12 16.67 16.91
CA LEU A 496 -15.14 17.04 15.92
C LEU A 496 -16.33 16.07 15.92
N LEU A 497 -16.05 14.77 16.01
CA LEU A 497 -17.06 13.71 16.05
C LEU A 497 -17.81 13.63 17.39
N THR A 498 -17.34 14.32 18.42
CA THR A 498 -17.99 14.35 19.74
C THR A 498 -18.96 15.53 19.88
N LEU A 499 -18.77 16.60 19.11
CA LEU A 499 -19.57 17.82 19.23
C LEU A 499 -20.99 17.65 18.64
N GLY A 500 -21.99 18.13 19.37
CA GLY A 500 -23.37 18.26 18.88
C GLY A 500 -23.56 19.43 17.91
N ASP A 501 -24.73 19.55 17.30
CA ASP A 501 -25.01 20.60 16.30
C ASP A 501 -25.07 22.01 16.89
N GLU A 502 -25.28 22.13 18.20
CA GLU A 502 -25.27 23.41 18.93
C GLU A 502 -23.87 24.05 19.01
N CYS A 503 -22.80 23.31 18.69
CA CYS A 503 -21.41 23.79 18.72
C CYS A 503 -20.89 24.15 17.32
N ALA A 504 -21.71 24.80 16.48
CA ALA A 504 -21.40 25.05 15.07
C ALA A 504 -20.09 25.83 14.85
N GLU A 505 -19.85 26.91 15.60
CA GLU A 505 -18.63 27.72 15.49
C GLU A 505 -17.37 26.90 15.85
N GLN A 506 -17.45 26.11 16.92
CA GLN A 506 -16.35 25.23 17.33
C GLN A 506 -16.07 24.14 16.30
N LYS A 507 -17.12 23.53 15.74
CA LYS A 507 -16.99 22.55 14.64
C LYS A 507 -16.30 23.17 13.43
N GLN A 508 -16.65 24.42 13.09
CA GLN A 508 -16.03 25.12 11.97
C GLN A 508 -14.53 25.36 12.20
N LEU A 509 -14.15 25.87 13.38
CA LEU A 509 -12.75 26.06 13.74
C LEU A 509 -11.94 24.75 13.70
N LEU A 510 -12.52 23.65 14.20
CA LEU A 510 -11.87 22.34 14.14
C LEU A 510 -11.68 21.86 12.70
N ARG A 511 -12.68 22.08 11.83
CA ARG A 511 -12.58 21.72 10.39
C ARG A 511 -11.47 22.49 9.70
N GLU A 512 -11.30 23.78 9.97
CA GLU A 512 -10.20 24.59 9.42
C GLU A 512 -8.84 24.02 9.81
N LYS A 513 -8.64 23.72 11.10
CA LYS A 513 -7.41 23.05 11.58
C LYS A 513 -7.19 21.69 10.95
N ILE A 514 -8.25 20.90 10.76
CA ILE A 514 -8.18 19.60 10.11
C ILE A 514 -7.74 19.73 8.65
N LEU A 515 -8.29 20.69 7.91
CA LEU A 515 -7.94 20.94 6.52
C LEU A 515 -6.48 21.40 6.38
N GLU A 516 -6.01 22.32 7.24
CA GLU A 516 -4.59 22.70 7.26
C GLU A 516 -3.67 21.50 7.55
N LEU A 517 -4.06 20.62 8.48
CA LEU A 517 -3.30 19.41 8.78
C LEU A 517 -3.30 18.41 7.61
N VAL A 518 -4.39 18.35 6.84
CA VAL A 518 -4.47 17.54 5.62
C VAL A 518 -3.53 18.09 4.54
N ASP A 519 -3.52 19.41 4.33
CA ASP A 519 -2.59 20.07 3.39
C ASP A 519 -1.14 19.75 3.77
N ILE A 520 -0.77 19.94 5.04
CA ILE A 520 0.56 19.59 5.56
C ILE A 520 0.87 18.11 5.38
N TYR A 521 -0.10 17.23 5.62
CA TYR A 521 0.08 15.78 5.50
C TYR A 521 0.37 15.36 4.06
N TYR A 522 -0.42 15.83 3.09
CA TYR A 522 -0.24 15.50 1.67
C TYR A 522 0.99 16.15 1.07
N ASP A 523 1.27 17.41 1.41
CA ASP A 523 2.51 18.05 0.99
C ASP A 523 3.73 17.35 1.59
N ALA A 524 3.65 16.85 2.82
CA ALA A 524 4.73 16.09 3.44
C ALA A 524 4.98 14.72 2.79
N LEU A 525 3.93 14.05 2.26
CA LEU A 525 4.09 12.82 1.48
C LEU A 525 4.92 13.07 0.21
N ASP A 526 4.67 14.19 -0.48
CA ASP A 526 5.42 14.58 -1.68
C ASP A 526 6.79 15.16 -1.36
N ALA A 527 6.92 15.91 -0.25
CA ALA A 527 8.15 16.57 0.18
C ALA A 527 9.29 15.58 0.44
N SER A 528 8.96 14.36 0.83
CA SER A 528 9.92 13.26 0.95
C SER A 528 10.75 13.06 -0.33
N LYS A 529 10.19 13.37 -1.51
CA LYS A 529 10.83 13.28 -2.84
C LYS A 529 11.51 14.58 -3.28
N SER A 530 11.23 15.70 -2.62
CA SER A 530 11.72 17.04 -2.98
C SER A 530 12.66 17.64 -1.95
N GLY A 531 12.97 16.95 -0.85
CA GLY A 531 13.93 17.42 0.17
C GLY A 531 13.46 18.63 0.99
N LEU A 532 12.19 19.02 0.88
CA LEU A 532 11.60 20.10 1.67
C LEU A 532 11.36 19.64 3.11
N LYS A 533 11.76 20.47 4.08
CA LYS A 533 11.44 20.25 5.48
C LYS A 533 10.15 20.98 5.83
N ILE A 534 9.03 20.26 5.76
CA ILE A 534 7.74 20.73 6.26
C ILE A 534 7.67 20.39 7.74
N GLU A 535 7.18 21.29 8.59
CA GLU A 535 6.94 21.05 10.01
C GLU A 535 5.48 21.38 10.35
N VAL A 536 4.91 20.66 11.32
CA VAL A 536 3.58 21.00 11.85
C VAL A 536 3.73 22.20 12.80
N PRO A 537 3.07 23.34 12.51
CA PRO A 537 3.06 24.51 13.38
C PRO A 537 2.58 24.21 14.81
N SER A 538 3.02 24.99 15.79
CA SER A 538 2.63 24.83 17.20
C SER A 538 1.13 24.97 17.41
N GLU A 539 0.48 25.83 16.65
CA GLU A 539 -0.93 26.24 16.80
C GLU A 539 -1.90 25.12 16.36
N LEU A 540 -1.40 24.19 15.54
CA LEU A 540 -2.08 22.99 15.06
C LEU A 540 -1.82 21.76 15.94
N LYS A 541 -0.98 21.86 16.97
CA LYS A 541 -0.75 20.76 17.92
C LYS A 541 -1.73 20.88 19.07
N PRO A 542 -2.60 19.87 19.31
CA PRO A 542 -3.53 19.94 20.43
C PRO A 542 -2.83 19.69 21.77
N ASP A 543 -3.25 20.41 22.82
CA ASP A 543 -2.66 20.31 24.17
C ASP A 543 -3.00 19.01 24.91
N GLN A 544 -4.13 18.39 24.56
CA GLN A 544 -4.62 17.17 25.20
C GLN A 544 -4.90 16.09 24.16
N PHE A 545 -4.61 14.84 24.50
CA PHE A 545 -4.82 13.65 23.67
C PHE A 545 -5.90 12.73 24.24
N PRO A 546 -6.64 12.00 23.39
CA PRO A 546 -7.65 11.08 23.87
C PRO A 546 -7.03 9.80 24.42
N ASN A 547 -7.70 9.22 25.43
CA ASN A 547 -7.29 8.01 26.14
C ASN A 547 -7.00 6.80 25.24
N PHE A 548 -7.74 6.63 24.14
CA PHE A 548 -7.53 5.50 23.22
C PHE A 548 -6.18 5.52 22.48
N MET A 549 -5.42 6.62 22.52
CA MET A 549 -4.09 6.71 21.93
C MET A 549 -2.97 6.16 22.82
N GLU A 550 -3.23 5.91 24.11
CA GLU A 550 -2.31 5.26 25.05
C GLU A 550 -0.85 5.77 25.01
N LYS A 551 -0.65 7.10 25.02
CA LYS A 551 0.70 7.69 25.01
C LYS A 551 1.38 7.50 26.38
N LYS A 552 1.96 6.31 26.60
CA LYS A 552 2.56 5.83 27.86
C LYS A 552 3.63 6.74 28.51
N TYR A 553 4.20 7.68 27.74
CA TYR A 553 5.30 8.55 28.16
C TYR A 553 4.89 10.01 28.40
N LEU A 554 3.60 10.34 28.28
CA LEU A 554 3.08 11.69 28.54
C LEU A 554 2.38 11.74 29.90
N ASP A 555 2.36 12.93 30.50
CA ASP A 555 1.62 13.18 31.75
C ASP A 555 0.14 12.84 31.57
N LYS A 556 -0.42 12.12 32.56
CA LYS A 556 -1.85 11.76 32.58
C LYS A 556 -2.77 12.99 32.56
N ASP A 557 -2.29 14.13 33.05
CA ASP A 557 -3.04 15.40 33.06
C ASP A 557 -3.27 15.98 31.64
N LYS A 558 -2.61 15.43 30.62
CA LYS A 558 -2.81 15.76 29.21
C LYS A 558 -3.73 14.79 28.48
N GLU A 559 -4.33 13.84 29.19
CA GLU A 559 -5.25 12.85 28.64
C GLU A 559 -6.72 13.25 28.89
N TYR A 560 -7.62 13.01 27.94
CA TYR A 560 -9.07 13.11 28.14
C TYR A 560 -9.79 11.84 27.71
N GLU A 561 -10.95 11.59 28.33
CA GLU A 561 -11.83 10.49 27.95
C GLU A 561 -12.63 10.84 26.69
N SER A 562 -12.34 10.14 25.59
CA SER A 562 -13.07 10.34 24.34
C SER A 562 -14.47 9.72 24.42
N LYS A 563 -15.47 10.49 23.99
CA LYS A 563 -16.87 10.04 23.81
C LYS A 563 -17.23 9.79 22.34
N SER A 564 -16.26 9.92 21.44
CA SER A 564 -16.45 9.62 20.02
C SER A 564 -16.55 8.11 19.79
N ILE A 565 -16.79 7.71 18.55
CA ILE A 565 -16.75 6.30 18.16
C ILE A 565 -15.41 5.61 18.52
N PHE A 566 -14.28 6.33 18.52
CA PHE A 566 -12.99 5.74 18.90
C PHE A 566 -12.92 5.41 20.39
N GLY A 567 -13.37 6.34 21.24
CA GLY A 567 -13.45 6.12 22.68
C GLY A 567 -14.37 4.94 23.01
N LEU A 568 -15.55 4.89 22.37
CA LEU A 568 -16.52 3.80 22.56
C LEU A 568 -15.97 2.43 22.13
N ILE A 569 -15.28 2.35 21.00
CA ILE A 569 -14.62 1.11 20.56
C ILE A 569 -13.55 0.69 21.58
N TYR A 570 -12.69 1.63 21.96
CA TYR A 570 -11.59 1.37 22.89
C TYR A 570 -12.09 0.87 24.25
N GLU A 571 -13.09 1.53 24.81
CA GLU A 571 -13.69 1.16 26.09
C GLU A 571 -14.32 -0.24 26.04
N LYS A 572 -15.13 -0.53 25.01
CA LYS A 572 -15.75 -1.85 24.84
C LYS A 572 -14.73 -2.97 24.73
N VAL A 573 -13.66 -2.78 23.95
CA VAL A 573 -12.59 -3.78 23.83
C VAL A 573 -11.86 -3.96 25.16
N LYS A 574 -11.59 -2.86 25.89
CA LYS A 574 -10.94 -2.90 27.20
C LYS A 574 -11.76 -3.68 28.23
N LEU A 575 -13.09 -3.48 28.27
CA LEU A 575 -14.01 -4.21 29.16
C LEU A 575 -14.15 -5.69 28.79
N SER A 576 -13.84 -6.04 27.54
CA SER A 576 -13.98 -7.40 27.00
C SER A 576 -12.72 -8.25 27.14
N GLN A 577 -11.65 -7.72 27.75
CA GLN A 577 -10.42 -8.48 28.02
C GLN A 577 -10.68 -9.50 29.14
N ILE A 578 -10.46 -10.78 28.83
CA ILE A 578 -10.63 -11.91 29.74
C ILE A 578 -9.26 -12.27 30.33
N ASP A 579 -9.23 -12.67 31.60
CA ASP A 579 -8.05 -13.24 32.25
C ASP A 579 -7.68 -14.60 31.63
N ASP A 580 -6.38 -14.90 31.52
CA ASP A 580 -5.91 -16.13 30.90
C ASP A 580 -6.48 -17.38 31.63
N PRO A 581 -7.19 -18.29 30.92
CA PRO A 581 -7.61 -19.53 31.55
C PRO A 581 -6.37 -20.37 31.90
N PRO A 582 -6.36 -21.07 33.06
CA PRO A 582 -5.24 -21.93 33.42
C PRO A 582 -5.06 -23.02 32.36
N SER A 583 -3.85 -23.12 31.81
CA SER A 583 -3.52 -24.13 30.79
C SER A 583 -3.06 -25.42 31.49
N GLU A 584 -3.95 -26.40 31.61
CA GLU A 584 -3.55 -27.77 31.97
C GLU A 584 -3.10 -28.53 30.71
N ILE A 585 -1.93 -29.17 30.75
CA ILE A 585 -1.37 -29.93 29.63
C ILE A 585 -1.71 -31.41 29.83
N TRP A 586 -2.35 -32.05 28.87
CA TRP A 586 -2.58 -33.50 28.84
C TRP A 586 -2.30 -34.11 27.47
N GLN A 587 -2.00 -35.41 27.43
CA GLN A 587 -1.80 -36.16 26.18
C GLN A 587 -3.14 -36.56 25.57
N LEU A 588 -3.28 -36.45 24.24
CA LEU A 588 -4.42 -37.02 23.53
C LEU A 588 -4.35 -38.56 23.66
N PRO A 589 -5.45 -39.24 24.02
CA PRO A 589 -5.49 -40.69 24.00
C PRO A 589 -5.28 -41.18 22.56
N CYS A 590 -4.28 -42.04 22.38
CA CYS A 590 -3.84 -42.60 21.11
C CYS A 590 -4.89 -43.49 20.45
#